data_AF-A0A6G3WTW8-F1
#
_entry.id   AF-A0A6G3WTW8-F1
#
_cell.length_a   1.000
_cell.length_b   1.000
_cell.length_c   1.000
_cell.angle_alpha   90.00
_cell.angle_beta   90.00
_cell.angle_gamma   90.00
#
_symmetry.space_group_name_H-M   'P 1'
#
loop_
_entity.id
_entity.type
_entity.pdbx_description
1 polymer ?
#
loop_
_entity_poly.entity_id
_entity_poly.type
_entity_poly.pdbx_seq_one_letter_code
_entity_poly.pdbx_strand_id
1 'polypeptide(L)'
;MSVGEEVRDTQAPPQQSLGTAAARNLATTTKSAPQMQEITSRWLLKMLPWVQVQGGTYRVNRRLSYAVGDGRVTFVQTGDRVSVIPAE
;
A
#
# COMPACT_ATOMS: atom_id res chain seq x y z
N MET A 1 -24.47 26.35 -75.07
CA MET A 1 -25.48 26.66 -74.05
C MET A 1 -25.12 25.89 -72.80
N SER A 2 -25.36 26.49 -71.62
CA SER A 2 -25.69 25.82 -70.36
C SER A 2 -24.58 25.05 -69.63
N VAL A 3 -24.34 25.21 -68.32
CA VAL A 3 -24.83 26.14 -67.28
C VAL A 3 -23.66 26.23 -66.29
N GLY A 4 -23.28 27.44 -65.89
CA GLY A 4 -22.30 27.63 -64.81
C GLY A 4 -22.92 27.21 -63.47
N GLU A 5 -22.28 26.28 -62.79
CA GLU A 5 -22.69 25.82 -61.47
C GLU A 5 -22.29 26.87 -60.43
N GLU A 6 -23.26 27.66 -59.99
CA GLU A 6 -23.09 28.60 -58.87
C GLU A 6 -23.02 27.82 -57.56
N VAL A 7 -21.81 27.73 -57.01
CA VAL A 7 -21.59 27.30 -55.62
C VAL A 7 -22.14 28.39 -54.71
N ARG A 8 -23.32 28.16 -54.13
CA ARG A 8 -23.88 29.04 -53.10
C ARG A 8 -23.13 28.81 -51.80
N ASP A 9 -22.18 29.71 -51.51
CA ASP A 9 -21.56 29.83 -50.20
C ASP A 9 -22.64 30.16 -49.17
N THR A 10 -23.08 29.16 -48.44
CA THR A 10 -24.01 29.32 -47.32
C THR A 10 -23.21 29.83 -46.13
N GLN A 11 -23.03 31.16 -46.08
CA GLN A 11 -22.37 31.84 -44.97
C GLN A 11 -23.18 31.58 -43.69
N ALA A 12 -22.71 30.65 -42.86
CA ALA A 12 -23.27 30.42 -41.54
C ALA A 12 -23.19 31.72 -40.71
N PRO A 13 -24.22 32.08 -39.93
CA PRO A 13 -24.21 33.30 -39.15
C PRO A 13 -22.99 33.34 -38.20
N PRO A 14 -22.36 34.50 -38.01
CA PRO A 14 -21.15 34.61 -37.20
C PRO A 14 -21.42 34.16 -35.77
N GLN A 15 -20.59 33.27 -35.26
CA GLN A 15 -20.73 32.76 -33.89
C GLN A 15 -20.44 33.88 -32.88
N GLN A 16 -21.38 34.09 -31.94
CA GLN A 16 -21.30 35.13 -30.91
C GLN A 16 -20.73 34.63 -29.57
N SER A 17 -20.52 33.32 -29.44
CA SER A 17 -19.99 32.67 -28.24
C SER A 17 -18.59 32.13 -28.46
N LEU A 18 -17.79 32.07 -27.39
CA LEU A 18 -16.51 31.38 -27.40
C LEU A 18 -16.71 29.88 -27.64
N GLY A 19 -15.97 29.31 -28.59
CA GLY A 19 -15.87 27.87 -28.75
C GLY A 19 -15.18 27.20 -27.56
N THR A 20 -15.34 25.88 -27.42
CA THR A 20 -14.80 25.10 -26.29
C THR A 20 -13.28 25.21 -26.12
N ALA A 21 -12.54 25.25 -27.23
CA ALA A 21 -11.08 25.44 -27.21
C ALA A 21 -10.69 26.81 -26.65
N ALA A 22 -11.40 27.87 -27.04
CA ALA A 22 -11.15 29.23 -26.54
C ALA A 22 -11.58 29.37 -25.07
N ALA A 23 -12.71 28.79 -24.69
CA ALA A 23 -13.18 28.77 -23.31
C ALA A 23 -12.21 28.00 -22.37
N ARG A 24 -11.54 26.94 -22.85
CA ARG A 24 -10.57 26.17 -22.06
C ARG A 24 -9.37 27.01 -21.62
N ASN A 25 -8.94 27.97 -22.43
CA ASN A 25 -7.84 28.89 -22.07
C ASN A 25 -8.21 29.83 -20.92
N LEU A 26 -9.50 30.01 -20.64
CA LEU A 26 -10.02 30.83 -19.55
C LEU A 26 -10.34 30.00 -18.30
N ALA A 27 -10.34 28.67 -18.41
CA ALA A 27 -10.67 27.77 -17.31
C ALA A 27 -9.44 27.42 -16.47
N THR A 28 -9.63 27.25 -15.16
CA THR A 28 -8.60 26.70 -14.28
C THR A 28 -8.60 25.17 -14.33
N THR A 29 -7.43 24.56 -14.22
CA THR A 29 -7.30 23.10 -14.16
C THR A 29 -7.13 22.66 -12.70
N THR A 30 -7.93 21.69 -12.27
CA THR A 30 -7.71 21.03 -10.98
C THR A 30 -6.49 20.11 -11.10
N LYS A 31 -5.49 20.34 -10.25
CA LYS A 31 -4.30 19.47 -10.17
C LYS A 31 -4.49 18.45 -9.05
N SER A 32 -4.21 17.18 -9.34
CA SER A 32 -4.15 16.14 -8.31
C SER A 32 -2.84 16.22 -7.52
N ALA A 33 -2.82 15.60 -6.34
CA ALA A 33 -1.57 15.33 -5.64
C ALA A 33 -0.70 14.34 -6.45
N PRO A 34 0.64 14.38 -6.29
CA PRO A 34 1.53 13.39 -6.87
C PRO A 34 1.12 11.95 -6.47
N GLN A 35 1.07 11.04 -7.44
CA GLN A 35 0.76 9.63 -7.21
C GLN A 35 2.04 8.79 -7.32
N MET A 36 2.37 8.03 -6.28
CA MET A 36 3.53 7.12 -6.27
C MET A 36 3.07 5.68 -6.56
N GLN A 37 3.59 5.08 -7.63
CA GLN A 37 3.20 3.72 -8.05
C GLN A 37 3.63 2.61 -7.07
N GLU A 38 4.64 2.88 -6.25
CA GLU A 38 5.15 1.94 -5.24
C GLU A 38 4.22 1.81 -4.02
N ILE A 39 3.21 2.68 -3.88
CA ILE A 39 2.27 2.62 -2.76
C ILE A 39 1.38 1.39 -2.92
N THR A 40 1.60 0.41 -2.05
CA THR A 40 0.74 -0.78 -1.91
C THR A 40 -0.15 -0.69 -0.67
N SER A 41 -1.13 -1.61 -0.57
CA SER A 41 -2.12 -1.66 0.52
C SER A 41 -1.52 -1.81 1.94
N ARG A 42 -0.30 -2.38 2.06
CA ARG A 42 0.38 -2.66 3.34
C ARG A 42 -0.47 -3.49 4.32
N TRP A 43 -1.19 -4.49 3.81
CA TRP A 43 -2.19 -5.25 4.58
C TRP A 43 -1.62 -5.96 5.81
N LEU A 44 -0.45 -6.60 5.70
CA LEU A 44 0.20 -7.27 6.84
C LEU A 44 0.42 -6.29 8.00
N LEU A 45 1.00 -5.11 7.72
CA LEU A 45 1.25 -4.09 8.75
C LEU A 45 -0.05 -3.58 9.39
N LYS A 46 -1.18 -3.60 8.68
CA LYS A 46 -2.49 -3.23 9.24
C LYS A 46 -3.09 -4.31 10.14
N MET A 47 -2.74 -5.58 9.92
CA MET A 47 -3.28 -6.73 10.64
C MET A 47 -2.44 -7.16 11.85
N LEU A 48 -1.17 -6.76 11.92
CA LEU A 48 -0.31 -7.12 13.04
C LEU A 48 -0.85 -6.50 14.36
N PRO A 49 -0.85 -7.27 15.47
CA PRO A 49 -1.27 -6.77 16.77
C PRO A 49 -0.14 -5.92 17.38
N TRP A 50 -0.10 -4.64 17.00
CA TRP A 50 0.90 -3.70 17.52
C TRP A 50 0.80 -3.55 19.03
N VAL A 51 1.88 -3.87 19.75
CA VAL A 51 2.00 -3.71 21.21
C VAL A 51 2.97 -2.56 21.50
N GLN A 52 2.51 -1.57 22.27
CA GLN A 52 3.34 -0.44 22.68
C GLN A 52 4.38 -0.85 23.72
N VAL A 53 5.64 -0.43 23.54
CA VAL A 53 6.76 -0.76 24.43
C VAL A 53 7.50 0.52 24.83
N GLN A 54 7.26 1.02 26.04
CA GLN A 54 7.79 2.31 26.50
C GLN A 54 9.32 2.37 26.59
N GLY A 55 9.98 1.24 26.86
CA GLY A 55 11.44 1.15 27.02
C GLY A 55 12.20 0.62 25.79
N GLY A 56 11.54 0.50 24.63
CA GLY A 56 12.15 -0.03 23.40
C GLY A 56 12.59 -1.52 23.45
N THR A 57 12.39 -2.20 24.58
CA THR A 57 12.78 -3.60 24.78
C THR A 57 11.56 -4.46 25.06
N TYR A 58 11.27 -5.41 24.17
CA TYR A 58 10.18 -6.38 24.32
C TYR A 58 10.73 -7.74 24.73
N ARG A 59 10.49 -8.17 25.97
CA ARG A 59 10.95 -9.47 26.50
C ARG A 59 9.82 -10.50 26.48
N VAL A 60 10.06 -11.65 25.85
CA VAL A 60 9.15 -12.79 25.87
C VAL A 60 9.70 -13.86 26.82
N ASN A 61 9.02 -14.08 27.94
CA ASN A 61 9.33 -15.19 28.83
C ASN A 61 8.72 -16.47 28.28
N ARG A 62 9.54 -17.50 28.07
CA ARG A 62 9.10 -18.84 27.64
C ARG A 62 9.29 -19.81 28.80
N ARG A 63 8.25 -20.55 29.14
CA ARG A 63 8.33 -21.66 30.10
C ARG A 63 8.49 -22.95 29.33
N LEU A 64 9.54 -23.70 29.63
CA LEU A 64 9.73 -25.06 29.15
C LEU A 64 9.14 -26.01 30.20
N SER A 65 8.23 -26.89 29.81
CA SER A 65 7.63 -27.89 30.71
C SER A 65 8.07 -29.27 30.24
N TYR A 66 8.60 -30.07 31.16
CA TYR A 66 8.96 -31.45 30.93
C TYR A 66 8.08 -32.33 31.83
N ALA A 67 7.62 -33.46 31.29
CA ALA A 67 7.05 -34.50 32.11
C ALA A 67 8.22 -35.14 32.87
N VAL A 68 8.16 -35.09 34.20
CA VAL A 68 9.18 -35.70 35.04
C VAL A 68 8.76 -37.16 35.23
N GLY A 69 9.55 -38.11 34.73
CA GLY A 69 9.32 -39.54 34.91
C GLY A 69 9.56 -39.96 36.37
N ASP A 70 10.82 -40.17 36.75
CA ASP A 70 11.28 -40.69 38.05
C ASP A 70 11.38 -39.64 39.18
N GLY A 71 10.89 -38.42 38.95
CA GLY A 71 11.02 -37.29 39.87
C GLY A 71 12.29 -36.44 39.68
N ARG A 72 13.15 -36.75 38.69
CA ARG A 72 14.41 -36.03 38.44
C ARG A 72 14.45 -35.40 37.06
N VAL A 73 15.26 -34.33 36.93
CA VAL A 73 15.54 -33.66 35.65
C VAL A 73 17.00 -33.89 35.32
N THR A 74 17.27 -34.59 34.22
CA THR A 74 18.62 -34.86 33.73
C THR A 74 19.06 -33.78 32.75
N PHE A 75 20.30 -33.32 32.90
CA PHE A 75 20.89 -32.28 32.06
C PHE A 75 22.07 -32.84 31.27
N VAL A 76 22.21 -32.40 30.02
CA VAL A 76 23.44 -32.58 29.22
C VAL A 76 24.11 -31.22 29.08
N GLN A 77 25.41 -31.17 29.39
CA GLN A 77 26.25 -30.00 29.16
C GLN A 77 27.18 -30.28 27.98
N THR A 78 27.14 -29.44 26.95
CA THR A 78 28.09 -29.44 25.83
C THR A 78 28.78 -28.08 25.80
N GLY A 79 30.01 -28.03 26.32
CA GLY A 79 30.73 -26.75 26.50
C GLY A 79 29.99 -25.83 27.48
N ASP A 80 29.62 -24.64 27.00
CA ASP A 80 28.86 -23.61 27.72
C ASP A 80 27.33 -23.79 27.63
N ARG A 81 26.86 -24.74 26.82
CA ARG A 81 25.43 -24.96 26.58
C ARG A 81 24.88 -26.07 27.46
N VAL A 82 23.88 -25.74 28.26
CA VAL A 82 23.11 -26.71 29.08
C VAL A 82 21.75 -26.95 28.45
N SER A 83 21.38 -28.22 28.26
CA SER A 83 20.05 -28.63 27.79
C SER A 83 19.45 -29.68 28.72
N VAL A 84 18.14 -29.62 28.92
CA VAL A 84 17.38 -30.65 29.64
C VAL A 84 17.08 -31.82 28.69
N ILE A 85 17.16 -33.06 29.17
CA ILE A 85 16.73 -34.26 28.44
C ILE A 85 15.21 -34.43 28.64
N PRO A 86 14.39 -34.35 27.58
CA PRO A 86 12.93 -34.35 27.70
C PRO A 86 12.28 -35.72 28.00
N ALA A 87 13.03 -36.81 27.93
CA ALA A 87 12.51 -38.17 27.96
C ALA A 87 13.36 -39.07 28.85
N GLU A 88 12.81 -39.43 30.00
CA GLU A 88 12.77 -40.80 30.49
C GLU A 88 11.31 -41.13 30.82
#